data_AF-A0A7L0STY6-F1
#
_entry.id   AF-A0A7L0STY6-F1
#
_cell.length_a   1.000
_cell.length_b   1.000
_cell.length_c   1.000
_cell.angle_alpha   90.00
_cell.angle_beta   90.00
_cell.angle_gamma   90.00
#
_symmetry.space_group_name_H-M   'P 1'
#
loop_
_entity.id
_entity.type
_entity.pdbx_description
1 polymer ?
#
loop_
_entity_poly.entity_id
_entity_poly.type
_entity_poly.pdbx_seq_one_letter_code
_entity_poly.pdbx_strand_id
1 'polypeptide(L)'
;MASDGQVFVKFGRTVAKHCLDERCSAELLCAAEQTHTISSQLGIVARVKAVTAESKSSSELLVSNAQNLIQAVSHVLKAAEAASVKGLRWPPPDSEKEEEEVAAFCMQWRKNLSWQRAKESLNSDRDELGLRKTRARAEPTLTAMVQEGSPQTKNTP
;
A
#
# COMPACT_ATOMS: atom_id res chain seq x y z
N MET A 1 5.16 10.03 -11.50
CA MET A 1 4.58 10.80 -10.37
C MET A 1 3.04 10.82 -10.41
N ALA A 2 2.38 11.62 -11.27
CA ALA A 2 0.90 11.59 -11.35
C ALA A 2 0.35 10.25 -11.89
N SER A 3 1.06 9.66 -12.85
CA SER A 3 0.79 8.31 -13.37
C SER A 3 0.91 7.24 -12.29
N ASP A 4 1.84 7.41 -11.34
CA ASP A 4 2.16 6.41 -10.31
C ASP A 4 1.03 6.37 -9.27
N GLY A 5 0.43 7.52 -8.93
CA GLY A 5 -0.75 7.58 -8.09
C GLY A 5 -1.96 6.83 -8.68
N GLN A 6 -2.10 6.83 -10.01
CA GLN A 6 -3.20 6.12 -10.69
C GLN A 6 -3.09 4.60 -10.55
N VAL A 7 -1.87 4.05 -10.48
CA VAL A 7 -1.64 2.62 -10.23
C VAL A 7 -2.21 2.21 -8.88
N PHE A 8 -1.95 2.99 -7.82
CA PHE A 8 -2.48 2.71 -6.49
C PHE A 8 -4.01 2.89 -6.41
N VAL A 9 -4.58 3.83 -7.16
CA VAL A 9 -6.04 4.00 -7.26
C VAL A 9 -6.68 2.77 -7.91
N LYS A 10 -6.13 2.29 -9.03
CA LYS A 10 -6.60 1.08 -9.70
C LYS A 10 -6.47 -0.16 -8.81
N PHE A 11 -5.32 -0.31 -8.16
CA PHE A 11 -5.07 -1.37 -7.20
C PHE A 11 -6.12 -1.36 -6.07
N GLY A 12 -6.32 -0.22 -5.40
CA GLY A 12 -7.29 -0.10 -4.31
C GLY A 12 -8.72 -0.42 -4.75
N ARG A 13 -9.15 0.08 -5.92
CA ARG A 13 -10.48 -0.22 -6.49
C ARG A 13 -10.66 -1.70 -6.81
N THR A 14 -9.63 -2.34 -7.35
CA THR A 14 -9.65 -3.77 -7.69
C THR A 14 -9.76 -4.63 -6.43
N VAL A 15 -8.96 -4.33 -5.40
CA VAL A 15 -9.05 -5.05 -4.12
C VAL A 15 -10.40 -4.81 -3.44
N ALA A 16 -10.94 -3.59 -3.50
CA ALA A 16 -12.26 -3.27 -2.93
C ALA A 16 -13.40 -4.02 -3.63
N LYS A 17 -13.36 -4.15 -4.96
CA LYS A 17 -14.32 -4.92 -5.77
C LYS A 17 -14.40 -6.39 -5.33
N HIS A 18 -13.26 -6.96 -4.95
CA HIS A 18 -13.16 -8.36 -4.54
C HIS A 18 -13.22 -8.56 -3.03
N CYS A 19 -13.35 -7.50 -2.22
CA CYS A 19 -13.40 -7.63 -0.76
C CYS A 19 -14.73 -8.21 -0.29
N LEU A 20 -14.67 -9.15 0.66
CA LEU A 20 -15.87 -9.75 1.27
C LEU A 20 -16.49 -8.90 2.39
N ASP A 21 -15.72 -7.97 2.95
CA ASP A 21 -16.14 -7.09 4.04
C ASP A 21 -16.48 -5.70 3.46
N GLU A 22 -17.77 -5.31 3.53
CA GLU A 22 -18.27 -4.06 2.94
C GLU A 22 -17.63 -2.82 3.57
N ARG A 23 -17.32 -2.86 4.87
CA ARG A 23 -16.69 -1.72 5.55
C ARG A 23 -15.26 -1.53 5.08
N CYS A 24 -14.47 -2.61 4.99
CA CYS A 24 -13.13 -2.55 4.44
C CYS A 24 -13.13 -2.14 2.96
N SER A 25 -14.11 -2.61 2.18
CA SER A 25 -14.28 -2.19 0.78
C SER A 25 -14.53 -0.67 0.67
N ALA A 26 -15.47 -0.14 1.46
CA ALA A 26 -15.78 1.30 1.48
C ALA A 26 -14.61 2.17 1.95
N GLU A 27 -13.89 1.74 2.99
CA GLU A 27 -12.69 2.43 3.47
C GLU A 27 -11.60 2.47 2.41
N LEU A 28 -11.37 1.34 1.72
CA LEU A 28 -10.38 1.25 0.65
C LEU A 28 -10.74 2.10 -0.58
N LEU A 29 -12.02 2.17 -0.95
CA LEU A 29 -12.50 3.07 -2.01
C LEU A 29 -12.28 4.54 -1.64
N CYS A 30 -12.62 4.93 -0.41
CA CYS A 30 -12.39 6.28 0.10
C CYS A 30 -10.90 6.65 0.05
N ALA A 31 -10.01 5.75 0.50
CA ALA A 31 -8.57 5.96 0.44
C ALA A 31 -8.04 6.09 -1.01
N ALA A 32 -8.60 5.32 -1.95
CA ALA A 32 -8.26 5.41 -3.37
C ALA A 32 -8.71 6.75 -3.98
N GLU A 33 -9.92 7.23 -3.65
CA GLU A 33 -10.42 8.54 -4.12
C GLU A 33 -9.60 9.72 -3.57
N GLN A 34 -9.21 9.64 -2.29
CA GLN A 34 -8.31 10.62 -1.68
C GLN A 34 -6.96 10.66 -2.42
N THR A 35 -6.40 9.48 -2.72
CA THR A 35 -5.14 9.36 -3.48
C THR A 35 -5.26 9.96 -4.88
N HIS A 36 -6.38 9.72 -5.58
CA HIS A 36 -6.64 10.33 -6.88
C HIS A 36 -6.68 11.86 -6.82
N THR A 37 -7.34 12.41 -5.82
CA THR A 37 -7.46 13.86 -5.59
C THR A 37 -6.09 14.47 -5.35
N ILE A 38 -5.29 13.89 -4.46
CA ILE A 38 -3.95 14.38 -4.13
C ILE A 38 -3.01 14.27 -5.34
N SER A 39 -3.04 13.16 -6.08
CA SER A 39 -2.26 13.00 -7.32
C SER A 39 -2.58 14.09 -8.36
N SER A 40 -3.86 14.44 -8.49
CA SER A 40 -4.30 15.52 -9.38
C SER A 40 -3.78 16.88 -8.92
N GLN A 41 -3.85 17.16 -7.61
CA GLN A 41 -3.27 18.38 -7.03
C GLN A 41 -1.76 18.45 -7.27
N LEU A 42 -1.03 17.34 -7.10
CA LEU A 42 0.41 17.29 -7.36
C LEU A 42 0.74 17.68 -8.80
N GLY A 43 -0.03 17.15 -9.76
CA GLY A 43 0.13 17.47 -11.17
C GLY A 43 -0.09 18.96 -11.46
N ILE A 44 -1.05 19.59 -10.80
CA ILE A 44 -1.30 21.04 -10.93
C ILE A 44 -0.13 21.83 -10.32
N VAL A 45 0.26 21.53 -9.07
CA VAL A 45 1.34 22.23 -8.37
C VAL A 45 2.67 22.07 -9.12
N ALA A 46 2.97 20.90 -9.67
CA ALA A 46 4.17 20.65 -10.47
C ALA A 46 4.19 21.50 -11.74
N ARG A 47 3.05 21.63 -12.45
CA ARG A 47 2.94 22.51 -13.62
C ARG A 47 3.10 23.98 -13.25
N VAL A 48 2.48 24.43 -12.15
CA VAL A 48 2.65 25.81 -11.66
C VAL A 48 4.11 26.08 -11.29
N LYS A 49 4.78 25.12 -10.64
CA LYS A 49 6.21 25.25 -10.29
C LYS A 49 7.10 25.35 -11.53
N ALA A 50 6.81 24.59 -12.58
CA ALA A 50 7.57 24.64 -13.83
C ALA A 50 7.53 26.04 -14.47
N VAL A 51 6.42 26.76 -14.32
CA VAL A 51 6.25 28.14 -14.84
C VAL A 51 6.76 29.20 -13.85
N THR A 52 6.88 28.86 -12.57
CA THR A 52 7.30 29.78 -11.47
C THR A 52 8.61 29.34 -10.81
N ALA A 53 9.60 28.97 -11.63
CA ALA A 53 10.81 28.27 -11.22
C ALA A 53 11.56 28.87 -10.01
N GLU A 54 11.55 30.19 -9.84
CA GLU A 54 12.26 30.89 -8.75
C GLU A 54 11.46 31.05 -7.44
N SER A 55 10.16 30.70 -7.43
CA SER A 55 9.33 30.86 -6.23
C SER A 55 9.62 29.78 -5.18
N LYS A 56 10.13 30.18 -4.00
CA LYS A 56 10.32 29.29 -2.83
C LYS A 56 9.00 28.72 -2.32
N SER A 57 7.94 29.53 -2.28
CA SER A 57 6.59 29.11 -1.87
C SER A 57 6.05 27.98 -2.75
N SER A 58 6.29 28.03 -4.06
CA SER A 58 5.85 26.95 -4.96
C SER A 58 6.62 25.64 -4.73
N SER A 59 7.86 25.69 -4.23
CA SER A 59 8.64 24.48 -3.89
C SER A 59 8.11 23.82 -2.62
N GLU A 60 7.77 24.60 -1.60
CA GLU A 60 7.19 24.09 -0.34
C GLU A 60 5.84 23.39 -0.58
N LEU A 61 4.98 23.98 -1.42
CA LEU A 61 3.70 23.38 -1.80
C LEU A 61 3.89 22.05 -2.55
N LEU A 62 4.92 21.94 -3.39
CA LEU A 62 5.23 20.70 -4.11
C LEU A 62 5.67 19.59 -3.16
N VAL A 63 6.55 19.92 -2.20
CA VAL A 63 7.03 18.96 -1.19
C VAL A 63 5.88 18.49 -0.30
N SER A 64 5.05 19.41 0.19
CA SER A 64 3.87 19.07 1.00
C SER A 64 2.92 18.16 0.25
N ASN A 65 2.64 18.46 -1.03
CA ASN A 65 1.74 17.63 -1.82
C ASN A 65 2.31 16.23 -2.11
N ALA A 66 3.63 16.13 -2.35
CA ALA A 66 4.31 14.85 -2.51
C ALA A 66 4.26 14.00 -1.23
N GLN A 67 4.47 14.61 -0.06
CA GLN A 67 4.33 13.92 1.23
C GLN A 67 2.90 13.43 1.47
N ASN A 68 1.89 14.27 1.17
CA ASN A 68 0.49 13.89 1.26
C ASN A 68 0.17 12.70 0.33
N LEU A 69 0.76 12.66 -0.88
CA LEU A 69 0.58 11.53 -1.79
C LEU A 69 1.15 10.24 -1.21
N ILE A 70 2.37 10.29 -0.65
CA ILE A 70 3.00 9.12 -0.01
C ILE A 70 2.14 8.61 1.16
N GLN A 71 1.61 9.52 1.98
CA GLN A 71 0.72 9.18 3.09
C GLN A 71 -0.60 8.55 2.60
N ALA A 72 -1.21 9.11 1.55
CA ALA A 72 -2.44 8.58 0.97
C ALA A 72 -2.23 7.18 0.34
N VAL A 73 -1.11 6.99 -0.36
CA VAL A 73 -0.72 5.66 -0.89
C VAL A 73 -0.49 4.66 0.25
N SER A 74 0.20 5.05 1.33
CA SER A 74 0.37 4.18 2.50
C SER A 74 -0.97 3.80 3.13
N HIS A 75 -1.93 4.73 3.15
CA HIS A 75 -3.28 4.46 3.64
C HIS A 75 -4.01 3.43 2.76
N VAL A 76 -3.93 3.55 1.42
CA VAL A 76 -4.48 2.56 0.49
C VAL A 76 -3.88 1.17 0.74
N LEU A 77 -2.56 1.07 0.92
CA LEU A 77 -1.90 -0.20 1.19
C LEU A 77 -2.36 -0.83 2.51
N LYS A 78 -2.48 -0.04 3.59
CA LYS A 78 -2.98 -0.52 4.90
C LYS A 78 -4.45 -0.95 4.84
N ALA A 79 -5.30 -0.20 4.14
CA ALA A 79 -6.69 -0.58 3.94
C ALA A 79 -6.80 -1.87 3.10
N ALA A 80 -5.92 -2.05 2.11
CA ALA A 80 -5.84 -3.28 1.33
C ALA A 80 -5.34 -4.48 2.14
N GLU A 81 -4.41 -4.28 3.08
CA GLU A 81 -4.00 -5.30 4.06
C GLU A 81 -5.19 -5.74 4.92
N ALA A 82 -5.94 -4.78 5.46
CA ALA A 82 -7.13 -5.05 6.27
C ALA A 82 -8.19 -5.84 5.46
N ALA A 83 -8.50 -5.40 4.23
CA ALA A 83 -9.39 -6.10 3.32
C ALA A 83 -8.91 -7.53 3.01
N SER A 84 -7.61 -7.71 2.79
CA SER A 84 -7.00 -9.01 2.49
C SER A 84 -7.09 -10.00 3.67
N VAL A 85 -6.98 -9.51 4.91
CA VAL A 85 -7.17 -10.32 6.12
C VAL A 85 -8.64 -10.75 6.29
N LYS A 86 -9.59 -9.86 6.00
CA LYS A 86 -11.03 -10.15 6.05
C LYS A 86 -11.48 -11.12 4.95
N GLY A 87 -10.73 -11.19 3.86
CA GLY A 87 -10.91 -12.14 2.78
C GLY A 87 -11.29 -11.45 1.47
N LEU A 88 -10.73 -11.98 0.39
CA LEU A 88 -11.00 -11.54 -0.98
C LEU A 88 -11.64 -12.71 -1.75
N ARG A 89 -12.65 -12.40 -2.57
CA ARG A 89 -13.19 -13.30 -3.58
C ARG A 89 -12.15 -13.49 -4.69
N TRP A 90 -12.05 -14.71 -5.21
CA TRP A 90 -11.21 -14.96 -6.38
C TRP A 90 -11.86 -14.31 -7.63
N PRO A 91 -11.09 -13.60 -8.47
CA PRO A 91 -11.63 -13.04 -9.70
C PRO A 91 -12.21 -14.13 -10.61
N PRO A 92 -13.36 -13.90 -11.26
CA PRO A 92 -13.88 -14.81 -12.30
C PRO A 92 -12.83 -15.11 -13.39
N PRO A 93 -12.87 -16.28 -14.05
CA PRO A 93 -11.90 -16.67 -15.08
C PRO A 93 -11.88 -15.74 -16.31
N ASP A 94 -12.96 -15.00 -16.56
CA ASP A 94 -13.05 -14.01 -17.64
C ASP A 94 -12.57 -12.60 -17.23
N SER A 95 -12.00 -12.45 -16.02
CA SER A 95 -11.53 -11.16 -15.52
C SER A 95 -10.25 -10.70 -16.22
N GLU A 96 -10.02 -9.40 -16.19
CA GLU A 96 -8.79 -8.80 -16.71
C GLU A 96 -7.56 -9.37 -15.99
N LYS A 97 -6.47 -9.59 -16.73
CA LYS A 97 -5.19 -10.11 -16.19
C LYS A 97 -4.66 -9.26 -15.03
N GLU A 98 -4.92 -7.95 -15.05
CA GLU A 98 -4.57 -7.02 -13.97
C GLU A 98 -5.30 -7.38 -12.65
N GLU A 99 -6.58 -7.79 -12.71
CA GLU A 99 -7.33 -8.19 -11.51
C GLU A 99 -6.80 -9.49 -10.90
N GLU A 100 -6.37 -10.44 -11.74
CA GLU A 100 -5.75 -11.69 -11.30
C GLU A 100 -4.39 -11.43 -10.62
N GLU A 101 -3.54 -10.57 -11.20
CA GLU A 101 -2.25 -10.19 -10.63
C GLU A 101 -2.41 -9.51 -9.26
N VAL A 102 -3.39 -8.60 -9.12
CA VAL A 102 -3.70 -7.92 -7.86
C VAL A 102 -4.17 -8.94 -6.80
N ALA A 103 -5.05 -9.86 -7.17
CA ALA A 103 -5.52 -10.91 -6.27
C ALA A 103 -4.36 -11.82 -5.84
N ALA A 104 -3.52 -12.26 -6.77
CA ALA A 104 -2.34 -13.08 -6.49
C ALA A 104 -1.37 -12.37 -5.54
N PHE A 105 -1.14 -11.07 -5.73
CA PHE A 105 -0.28 -10.26 -4.87
C PHE A 105 -0.80 -10.19 -3.42
N CYS A 106 -2.08 -9.87 -3.22
CA CYS A 106 -2.72 -9.87 -1.91
C CYS A 106 -2.70 -11.25 -1.24
N MET A 107 -2.89 -12.32 -2.02
CA MET A 107 -2.82 -13.70 -1.54
C MET A 107 -1.41 -14.09 -1.09
N GLN A 108 -0.38 -13.69 -1.85
CA GLN A 108 1.01 -13.91 -1.49
C GLN A 108 1.37 -13.19 -0.17
N TRP A 109 0.94 -11.94 0.00
CA TRP A 109 1.11 -11.22 1.25
C TRP A 109 0.44 -11.94 2.42
N ARG A 110 -0.81 -12.37 2.24
CA ARG A 110 -1.56 -13.09 3.28
C ARG A 110 -0.89 -14.41 3.66
N LYS A 111 -0.29 -15.12 2.69
CA LYS A 111 0.51 -16.32 2.93
C LYS A 111 1.75 -15.99 3.78
N ASN A 112 2.48 -14.94 3.44
CA ASN A 112 3.65 -14.49 4.21
C ASN A 112 3.26 -14.12 5.66
N LEU A 113 2.14 -13.40 5.83
CA LEU A 113 1.60 -13.05 7.14
C LEU A 113 1.23 -14.30 7.96
N SER A 114 0.55 -15.28 7.35
CA SER A 114 0.19 -16.53 8.02
C SER A 114 1.41 -17.34 8.47
N TRP A 115 2.45 -17.37 7.64
CA TRP A 115 3.70 -18.06 7.95
C TRP A 115 4.45 -17.38 9.11
N GLN A 116 4.55 -16.05 9.09
CA GLN A 116 5.16 -15.31 10.18
C GLN A 116 4.39 -15.53 11.49
N ARG A 117 3.06 -15.40 11.48
CA ARG A 117 2.22 -15.65 12.66
C ARG A 117 2.37 -17.07 13.19
N ALA A 118 2.44 -18.08 12.29
CA ALA A 118 2.70 -19.46 12.69
C ALA A 118 4.07 -19.60 13.36
N LYS A 119 5.12 -18.99 12.78
CA LYS A 119 6.47 -18.98 13.36
C LYS A 119 6.51 -18.28 14.73
N GLU A 120 5.79 -17.19 14.91
CA GLU A 120 5.67 -16.48 16.19
C GLU A 120 4.87 -17.28 17.22
N SER A 121 3.85 -18.02 16.80
CA SER A 121 3.08 -18.89 17.70
C SER A 121 3.93 -20.01 18.31
N LEU A 122 4.97 -20.45 17.59
CA LEU A 122 5.96 -21.43 18.04
C LEU A 122 7.04 -20.82 18.95
N ASN A 123 7.05 -19.49 19.15
CA ASN A 123 8.02 -18.86 20.03
C ASN A 123 7.67 -19.14 21.50
N SER A 124 8.60 -19.78 22.22
CA SER A 124 8.47 -20.08 23.64
C SER A 124 9.04 -18.99 24.55
N ASP A 125 9.74 -17.99 23.99
CA ASP A 125 10.32 -16.88 24.76
C ASP A 125 9.21 -16.05 25.42
N ARG A 126 9.34 -15.81 26.72
CA ARG A 126 8.41 -15.02 27.52
C ARG A 126 9.11 -13.82 28.15
N ASP A 127 8.38 -12.74 28.36
CA ASP A 127 8.83 -11.59 29.13
C ASP A 127 8.66 -11.81 30.65
N GLU A 128 9.02 -10.80 31.44
CA GLU A 128 8.93 -10.81 32.90
C GLU A 128 7.48 -10.97 33.41
N LEU A 129 6.49 -10.67 32.57
CA LEU A 129 5.06 -10.82 32.84
C LEU A 129 4.52 -12.16 32.35
N GLY A 130 5.37 -13.03 31.80
CA GLY A 130 4.98 -14.34 31.26
C GLY A 130 4.27 -14.27 29.90
N LEU A 131 4.24 -13.12 29.23
CA LEU A 131 3.68 -12.96 27.89
C LEU A 131 4.70 -13.40 26.85
N ARG A 132 4.24 -14.02 25.76
CA ARG A 132 5.15 -14.44 24.68
C ARG A 132 5.79 -13.22 24.04
N LYS A 133 7.12 -13.19 23.95
CA LYS A 133 7.83 -12.10 23.27
C LYS A 133 7.52 -12.16 21.77
N THR A 134 6.89 -11.12 21.26
CA THR A 134 6.91 -10.82 19.82
C THR A 134 8.27 -10.19 19.52
N ARG A 135 9.14 -10.89 18.78
CA ARG A 135 10.43 -10.31 18.39
C ARG A 135 10.17 -9.01 17.60
N ALA A 136 11.06 -8.03 17.68
CA ALA A 136 10.99 -6.77 16.94
C ALA A 136 11.17 -6.92 15.40
N ARG A 137 10.88 -8.10 14.83
CA ARG A 137 10.81 -8.26 13.37
C ARG A 137 9.53 -7.58 12.90
N ALA A 138 9.66 -6.64 11.97
CA ALA A 138 8.52 -5.97 11.38
C ALA A 138 7.56 -6.99 10.76
N GLU A 139 6.26 -6.83 11.02
CA GLU A 139 5.22 -7.60 10.34
C GLU A 139 5.31 -7.37 8.82
N PRO A 140 5.02 -8.38 8.00
CA PRO A 140 5.00 -8.23 6.56
C PRO A 140 3.88 -7.25 6.23
N THR A 141 4.24 -6.16 5.58
CA THR A 141 3.31 -5.17 5.03
C THR A 141 3.35 -5.23 3.52
N LEU A 142 2.26 -4.90 2.85
CA LEU A 142 2.24 -4.67 1.41
C LEU A 142 3.25 -3.58 1.04
N THR A 143 3.43 -2.58 1.90
CA THR A 143 4.45 -1.54 1.72
C THR A 143 5.86 -2.13 1.60
N ALA A 144 6.23 -3.07 2.48
CA ALA A 144 7.54 -3.73 2.41
C ALA A 144 7.69 -4.61 1.16
N MET A 145 6.64 -5.34 0.77
CA MET A 145 6.66 -6.17 -0.45
C MET A 145 6.82 -5.35 -1.73
N VAL A 146 6.22 -4.16 -1.80
CA VAL A 146 6.40 -3.23 -2.92
C VAL A 146 7.84 -2.71 -2.98
N GLN A 147 8.49 -2.48 -1.84
CA GLN A 147 9.88 -1.99 -1.78
C GLN A 147 10.93 -3.07 -2.09
N GLU A 148 10.69 -4.31 -1.68
CA GLU A 148 11.58 -5.45 -1.96
C GLU A 148 11.58 -5.88 -3.44
N GLY A 149 10.52 -5.57 -4.19
CA GLY A 149 10.42 -5.84 -5.63
C GLY A 149 11.19 -4.87 -6.54
N SER A 150 11.74 -3.78 -6.01
CA SER A 150 12.60 -2.87 -6.78
C SER A 150 14.03 -3.43 -6.82
N PRO A 151 14.70 -3.52 -8.00
CA PRO A 151 16.07 -4.00 -8.08
C PRO A 151 16.99 -2.99 -7.38
N GLN A 152 17.24 -3.21 -6.09
CA GLN A 152 18.37 -2.63 -5.38
C GLN A 152 19.63 -3.13 -6.10
N THR A 153 20.25 -2.24 -6.86
CA THR A 153 21.61 -2.40 -7.38
C THR A 153 22.52 -2.73 -6.20
N LYS A 154 22.91 -3.99 -6.08
CA LYS A 154 23.99 -4.45 -5.19
C LYS A 154 25.29 -3.80 -5.64
N ASN A 155 25.57 -2.60 -5.15
CA ASN A 155 26.92 -2.06 -5.14
C ASN A 155 27.58 -2.54 -3.85
N THR A 156 28.48 -3.51 -4.00
CA THR A 156 29.38 -3.97 -2.95
C THR A 156 30.73 -3.30 -3.19
N PRO A 157 31.37 -2.65 -2.20
CA PRO A 157 32.82 -2.46 -2.24
C PRO A 157 33.56 -3.78 -1.97
#